data_AF-A0A0A2BP76-F1
#
_entry.id   AF-A0A0A2BP76-F1
#
_cell.length_a   1.000
_cell.length_b   1.000
_cell.length_c   1.000
_cell.angle_alpha   90.00
_cell.angle_beta   90.00
_cell.angle_gamma   90.00
#
_symmetry.space_group_name_H-M   'P 1'
#
loop_
_entity.id
_entity.type
_entity.pdbx_description
1 polymer ?
#
loop_
_entity_poly.entity_id
_entity_poly.type
_entity_poly.pdbx_seq_one_letter_code
_entity_poly.pdbx_strand_id
1 'polypeptide(L)'
;MHKIKKAWLLRQKDTGWGYACGHALPPIISIFIAIFYAVTRKTITPLLLTFSLNLLLTPPRIILFLAASGSDDPQVQQGLSGIAVLLFLIKFIATANIAKFGIRKARLFAKQKLGEVVG
;
A
#
# COMPACT_ATOMS: atom_id res chain seq x y z
N MET A 1 12.17 -15.52 23.19
CA MET A 1 13.30 -15.44 22.22
C MET A 1 13.02 -16.05 20.83
N HIS A 2 12.67 -17.35 20.71
CA HIS A 2 12.52 -18.04 19.41
C HIS A 2 11.54 -17.36 18.42
N LYS A 3 10.36 -16.93 18.90
CA LYS A 3 9.33 -16.27 18.06
C LYS A 3 9.83 -14.94 17.44
N ILE A 4 10.61 -14.15 18.19
CA ILE A 4 11.13 -12.85 17.77
C ILE A 4 12.23 -13.02 16.71
N LYS A 5 13.17 -13.94 16.96
CA LYS A 5 14.21 -14.30 15.97
C LYS A 5 13.61 -14.82 14.67
N LYS A 6 12.59 -15.69 14.75
CA LYS A 6 11.84 -16.19 13.59
C LYS A 6 11.15 -15.06 12.81
N ALA A 7 10.46 -14.15 13.49
CA ALA A 7 9.80 -13.01 12.86
C ALA A 7 10.81 -12.07 12.16
N TRP A 8 11.96 -11.81 12.78
CA TRP A 8 13.02 -11.02 12.18
C TRP A 8 13.57 -11.68 10.91
N LEU A 9 13.91 -12.96 10.96
CA LEU A 9 14.42 -13.72 9.80
C LEU A 9 13.43 -13.73 8.63
N LEU A 10 12.14 -13.91 8.90
CA LEU A 10 11.10 -13.90 7.86
C LEU A 10 11.05 -12.54 7.13
N ARG A 11 11.17 -11.42 7.86
CA ARG A 11 11.09 -10.07 7.29
C ARG A 11 12.37 -9.64 6.55
N GLN A 12 13.50 -10.31 6.76
CA GLN A 12 14.72 -10.04 5.97
C GLN A 12 14.63 -10.59 4.54
N LYS A 13 13.70 -11.52 4.26
CA LYS A 13 13.46 -12.06 2.92
C LYS A 13 12.91 -11.01 1.95
N ASP A 14 12.43 -9.86 2.43
CA ASP A 14 11.79 -8.82 1.61
C ASP A 14 12.67 -7.57 1.48
N THR A 15 13.79 -7.72 0.75
CA THR A 15 14.66 -6.62 0.33
C THR A 15 14.23 -6.00 -0.99
N GLY A 16 13.63 -6.80 -1.88
CA GLY A 16 13.18 -6.39 -3.22
C GLY A 16 11.87 -5.59 -3.25
N TRP A 17 11.40 -5.28 -4.46
CA TRP A 17 10.19 -4.49 -4.71
C TRP A 17 8.94 -5.34 -4.98
N GLY A 18 9.06 -6.66 -5.21
CA GLY A 18 7.96 -7.53 -5.64
C GLY A 18 6.69 -7.40 -4.79
N TYR A 19 6.78 -7.59 -3.47
CA TYR A 19 5.61 -7.40 -2.59
C TYR A 19 5.09 -5.97 -2.57
N ALA A 20 5.98 -4.97 -2.64
CA ALA A 20 5.57 -3.57 -2.65
C ALA A 20 4.77 -3.22 -3.91
N CYS A 21 5.23 -3.65 -5.09
CA CYS A 21 4.50 -3.50 -6.34
C CYS A 21 3.20 -4.33 -6.36
N GLY A 22 3.20 -5.51 -5.72
CA GLY A 22 2.00 -6.33 -5.57
C GLY A 22 0.85 -5.62 -4.85
N HIS A 23 1.15 -4.72 -3.91
CA HIS A 23 0.12 -3.88 -3.28
C HIS A 23 -0.48 -2.82 -4.23
N ALA A 24 0.21 -2.45 -5.30
CA ALA A 24 -0.29 -1.49 -6.28
C ALA A 24 -1.22 -2.13 -7.33
N LEU A 25 -1.27 -3.47 -7.41
CA LEU A 25 -2.17 -4.18 -8.31
C LEU A 25 -3.66 -3.89 -8.01
N PRO A 26 -4.56 -4.22 -8.95
CA PRO A 26 -6.00 -4.05 -8.75
C PRO A 26 -6.47 -4.58 -7.38
N PRO A 27 -7.47 -3.95 -6.74
CA PRO A 27 -7.87 -4.24 -5.35
C PRO A 27 -8.09 -5.72 -5.05
N ILE A 28 -8.69 -6.44 -6.00
CA ILE A 28 -8.95 -7.88 -5.89
C ILE A 28 -7.64 -8.66 -5.77
N ILE A 29 -6.60 -8.32 -6.51
CA ILE A 29 -5.31 -9.02 -6.47
C ILE A 29 -4.48 -8.55 -5.28
N SER A 30 -4.45 -7.24 -5.03
CA SER A 30 -3.62 -6.67 -3.96
C SER A 30 -4.06 -7.09 -2.57
N ILE A 31 -5.36 -7.37 -2.34
CA ILE A 31 -5.82 -7.88 -1.04
C ILE A 31 -5.29 -9.28 -0.73
N PHE A 32 -5.23 -10.18 -1.72
CA PHE A 32 -4.64 -11.51 -1.53
C PHE A 32 -3.14 -11.42 -1.23
N ILE A 33 -2.42 -10.55 -1.95
CA ILE A 33 -1.00 -10.31 -1.71
C ILE A 33 -0.77 -9.74 -0.31
N ALA A 34 -1.61 -8.79 0.11
CA ALA A 34 -1.49 -8.17 1.41
C ALA A 34 -1.75 -9.15 2.56
N ILE A 35 -2.77 -10.01 2.44
CA ILE A 35 -3.08 -11.06 3.42
C ILE A 35 -1.96 -12.09 3.46
N PHE A 36 -1.52 -12.58 2.30
CA PHE A 36 -0.42 -13.54 2.19
C PHE A 36 0.87 -12.98 2.83
N TYR A 37 1.20 -11.73 2.54
CA TYR A 37 2.33 -11.04 3.14
C TYR A 37 2.17 -10.92 4.65
N ALA A 38 1.00 -10.52 5.15
CA ALA A 38 0.74 -10.39 6.57
C ALA A 38 0.94 -11.71 7.33
N VAL A 39 0.45 -12.82 6.77
CA VAL A 39 0.56 -14.15 7.36
C VAL A 39 2.01 -14.65 7.34
N THR A 40 2.69 -14.52 6.20
CA THR A 40 4.05 -15.07 6.00
C THR A 40 5.15 -14.25 6.67
N ARG A 41 4.98 -12.93 6.80
CA ARG A 41 5.96 -12.01 7.40
C ARG A 41 5.59 -11.53 8.80
N LYS A 42 4.43 -11.98 9.29
CA LYS A 42 3.91 -11.68 10.63
C LYS A 42 3.87 -10.18 10.90
N THR A 43 3.38 -9.39 9.93
CA THR A 43 3.25 -7.93 10.04
C THR A 43 2.16 -7.41 9.12
N ILE A 44 1.28 -6.56 9.66
CA ILE A 44 0.21 -5.88 8.91
C ILE A 44 0.59 -4.45 8.51
N THR A 45 1.81 -3.99 8.85
CA THR A 45 2.21 -2.58 8.65
C THR A 45 2.07 -2.11 7.20
N PRO A 46 2.51 -2.85 6.16
CA PRO A 46 2.32 -2.42 4.78
C PRO A 46 0.84 -2.39 4.39
N LEU A 47 0.04 -3.35 4.87
CA LEU A 47 -1.40 -3.39 4.64
C LEU A 47 -2.09 -2.15 5.22
N LEU A 48 -1.83 -1.80 6.48
CA LEU A 48 -2.46 -0.64 7.11
C LEU A 48 -2.10 0.66 6.40
N LEU A 49 -0.82 0.87 6.06
CA LEU A 49 -0.39 2.09 5.39
C LEU A 49 -0.96 2.22 3.97
N THR A 50 -0.98 1.12 3.21
CA THR A 50 -1.59 1.11 1.88
C THR A 50 -3.10 1.27 1.95
N PHE A 51 -3.76 0.70 2.96
CA PHE A 51 -5.19 0.91 3.21
C PHE A 51 -5.51 2.39 3.53
N SER A 52 -4.74 3.04 4.41
CA SER A 52 -4.88 4.47 4.70
C SER A 52 -4.74 5.34 3.46
N LEU A 53 -3.76 5.06 2.60
CA LEU A 53 -3.60 5.77 1.33
C LEU A 53 -4.81 5.55 0.40
N ASN A 54 -5.31 4.33 0.32
CA ASN A 54 -6.48 4.00 -0.49
C ASN A 54 -7.73 4.74 0.00
N LEU A 55 -7.92 4.85 1.32
CA LEU A 55 -9.00 5.64 1.91
C LEU A 55 -8.87 7.14 1.59
N LEU A 56 -7.65 7.66 1.50
CA LEU A 56 -7.42 9.07 1.17
C LEU A 56 -7.67 9.37 -0.32
N LEU A 57 -7.18 8.53 -1.23
CA LEU A 57 -7.16 8.83 -2.67
C LEU A 57 -8.38 8.31 -3.44
N THR A 58 -9.08 7.29 -2.93
CA THR A 58 -10.20 6.66 -3.65
C THR A 58 -11.48 7.52 -3.63
N PRO A 59 -11.92 8.09 -2.50
CA PRO A 59 -13.13 8.91 -2.47
C PRO A 59 -13.08 10.15 -3.38
N PRO A 60 -12.01 10.99 -3.38
CA PRO A 60 -11.92 12.13 -4.29
C PRO A 60 -12.00 11.73 -5.77
N ARG A 61 -11.36 10.62 -6.13
CA ARG A 61 -11.43 10.08 -7.50
C ARG A 61 -12.85 9.68 -7.89
N ILE A 62 -13.60 9.04 -6.98
CA ILE A 62 -14.99 8.65 -7.23
C ILE A 62 -15.86 9.90 -7.38
N ILE A 63 -15.70 10.89 -6.50
CA ILE A 63 -16.44 12.16 -6.57
C ILE A 63 -16.19 12.86 -7.91
N LEU A 64 -14.93 12.97 -8.33
CA LEU A 64 -14.57 13.59 -9.62
C LEU A 64 -15.14 12.83 -10.81
N PHE A 65 -15.11 11.50 -10.77
CA PHE A 65 -15.70 10.68 -11.83
C PHE A 65 -17.22 10.87 -11.92
N LEU A 66 -17.92 10.85 -10.78
CA LEU A 66 -19.37 11.09 -10.74
C LEU A 66 -19.73 12.51 -11.18
N ALA A 67 -18.97 13.51 -10.76
CA ALA A 67 -19.15 14.90 -11.18
C ALA A 67 -18.92 15.08 -12.68
N ALA A 68 -17.92 14.39 -13.26
CA ALA A 68 -17.68 14.38 -14.70
C ALA A 68 -18.85 13.73 -15.45
N SER A 69 -19.37 12.60 -14.94
CA SER A 69 -20.49 11.89 -15.57
C SER A 69 -21.82 12.66 -15.52
N GLY A 70 -21.99 13.56 -14.56
CA GLY A 70 -23.20 14.39 -14.40
C GLY A 70 -23.11 15.77 -15.03
N SER A 71 -22.03 16.11 -15.74
CA SER A 71 -21.82 17.41 -16.38
C SER A 71 -22.23 17.37 -17.85
N ASP A 72 -23.10 18.29 -18.27
CA ASP A 72 -23.46 18.47 -19.68
C ASP A 72 -22.43 19.31 -20.47
N ASP A 73 -21.56 20.05 -19.76
CA ASP A 73 -20.47 20.81 -20.38
C ASP A 73 -19.29 19.88 -20.74
N PRO A 74 -18.94 19.74 -22.05
CA PRO A 74 -17.85 18.88 -22.49
C PRO A 74 -16.47 19.28 -21.94
N GLN A 75 -16.21 20.58 -21.73
CA GLN A 75 -14.93 21.04 -21.19
C GLN A 75 -14.79 20.63 -19.73
N VAL A 76 -15.86 20.76 -18.94
CA VAL A 76 -15.90 20.34 -17.54
C VAL A 76 -15.77 18.83 -17.42
N GLN A 77 -16.47 18.07 -18.25
CA GLN A 77 -16.36 16.61 -18.29
C GLN A 77 -14.92 16.16 -18.60
N GLN A 78 -14.28 16.77 -19.58
CA GLN A 78 -12.90 16.45 -19.95
C GLN A 78 -11.90 16.84 -18.84
N GLY A 79 -12.07 18.00 -18.22
CA GLY A 79 -11.22 18.46 -17.12
C GLY A 79 -11.28 17.53 -15.90
N LEU A 80 -12.48 17.20 -15.44
CA LEU A 80 -12.69 16.36 -14.26
C LEU A 80 -12.25 14.91 -14.49
N SER A 81 -12.55 14.34 -15.66
CA SER A 81 -12.11 12.99 -16.02
C SER A 81 -10.57 12.91 -16.13
N GLY A 82 -9.93 13.94 -16.68
CA GLY A 82 -8.47 14.05 -16.72
C GLY A 82 -7.83 14.03 -15.32
N ILE A 83 -8.40 14.80 -14.38
CA ILE A 83 -7.93 14.78 -12.97
C ILE A 83 -8.17 13.41 -12.33
N ALA A 84 -9.32 12.77 -12.58
CA ALA A 84 -9.61 11.43 -12.04
C ALA A 84 -8.61 10.36 -12.54
N VAL A 85 -8.20 10.44 -13.81
CA VAL A 85 -7.15 9.58 -14.38
C VAL A 85 -5.79 9.88 -13.75
N LEU A 86 -5.44 11.16 -13.57
CA LEU A 86 -4.19 11.53 -12.91
C LEU A 86 -4.10 10.98 -11.48
N LEU A 87 -5.17 11.11 -10.68
CA LEU A 87 -5.24 10.54 -9.33
C LEU A 87 -5.09 9.02 -9.33
N PHE A 88 -5.64 8.34 -10.33
CA PHE A 88 -5.47 6.89 -10.49
C PHE A 88 -4.01 6.50 -10.73
N LEU A 89 -3.29 7.22 -11.60
CA LEU A 89 -1.87 6.97 -11.86
C LEU A 89 -0.99 7.26 -10.64
N ILE A 90 -1.23 8.40 -9.97
CA ILE A 90 -0.52 8.76 -8.74
C ILE A 90 -0.74 7.68 -7.68
N LYS A 91 -1.96 7.17 -7.53
CA LYS A 91 -2.29 6.11 -6.58
C LYS A 91 -1.43 4.86 -6.81
N PHE A 92 -1.21 4.42 -8.04
CA PHE A 92 -0.37 3.24 -8.32
C PHE A 92 1.05 3.42 -7.79
N ILE A 93 1.69 4.53 -8.15
CA ILE A 93 3.07 4.84 -7.76
C ILE A 93 3.16 5.05 -6.24
N ALA A 94 2.24 5.81 -5.67
CA ALA A 94 2.20 6.11 -4.24
C ALA A 94 1.98 4.83 -3.42
N THR A 95 1.11 3.91 -3.88
CA THR A 95 0.83 2.65 -3.17
C THR A 95 2.08 1.77 -3.10
N ALA A 96 2.83 1.62 -4.20
CA ALA A 96 4.06 0.85 -4.21
C ALA A 96 5.12 1.45 -3.25
N ASN A 97 5.27 2.77 -3.28
CA ASN A 97 6.23 3.47 -2.40
C ASN A 97 5.84 3.37 -0.91
N ILE A 98 4.57 3.55 -0.58
CA ILE A 98 4.06 3.44 0.79
C ILE A 98 4.14 2.00 1.30
N ALA A 99 3.82 1.01 0.46
CA ALA A 99 4.04 -0.40 0.79
C ALA A 99 5.52 -0.65 1.11
N LYS A 100 6.42 -0.18 0.26
CA LYS A 100 7.88 -0.32 0.46
C LYS A 100 8.34 0.33 1.76
N PHE A 101 7.82 1.51 2.07
CA PHE A 101 8.07 2.19 3.33
C PHE A 101 7.57 1.38 4.54
N GLY A 102 6.36 0.83 4.46
CA GLY A 102 5.79 -0.05 5.49
C GLY A 102 6.62 -1.32 5.74
N ILE A 103 7.12 -1.94 4.66
CA ILE A 103 8.01 -3.10 4.74
C ILE A 103 9.31 -2.72 5.49
N ARG A 104 9.92 -1.58 5.13
CA ARG A 104 11.13 -1.07 5.82
C ARG A 104 10.87 -0.80 7.30
N LYS A 105 9.75 -0.15 7.64
CA LYS A 105 9.35 0.10 9.04
C LYS A 105 9.16 -1.21 9.82
N ALA A 106 8.48 -2.21 9.23
CA ALA A 106 8.27 -3.50 9.87
C ALA A 106 9.59 -4.26 10.14
N ARG A 107 10.59 -4.10 9.26
CA ARG A 107 11.95 -4.66 9.43
C ARG A 107 12.73 -3.96 10.53
N LEU A 108 12.71 -2.63 10.55
CA LEU A 108 13.37 -1.82 11.59
C LEU A 108 12.81 -2.15 12.98
N PHE A 109 11.48 -2.22 13.10
CA PHE A 109 10.82 -2.61 14.34
C PHE A 109 11.23 -4.03 14.82
N ALA A 110 11.32 -5.00 13.90
CA ALA A 110 11.81 -6.34 14.25
C ALA A 110 13.27 -6.33 14.73
N LYS A 111 14.12 -5.49 14.12
CA LYS A 111 15.53 -5.36 14.52
C LYS A 111 15.65 -4.77 15.92
N GLN A 112 14.90 -3.71 16.21
CA GLN A 112 14.87 -3.09 17.54
C GLN A 112 14.40 -4.09 18.61
N LYS A 113 13.29 -4.79 18.37
CA LYS A 113 12.77 -5.81 19.29
C LYS A 113 13.70 -7.00 19.50
N LEU A 114 14.54 -7.34 18.52
CA LEU A 114 15.56 -8.36 18.71
C LEU A 114 16.70 -7.84 19.60
N GLY A 115 17.13 -6.58 19.42
CA GLY A 115 18.15 -5.94 20.24
C GLY A 115 17.75 -5.84 21.72
N GLU A 116 16.51 -5.43 22.01
CA GLU A 116 15.96 -5.36 23.37
C GLU A 116 15.90 -6.72 24.11
N VAL A 117 15.97 -7.85 23.38
CA VAL A 117 15.82 -9.19 23.95
C VAL A 117 17.16 -9.93 24.05
N VAL A 118 18.18 -9.46 23.34
CA VAL A 118 19.51 -10.08 23.27
C VAL A 118 20.57 -9.26 24.03
N GLY A 119 20.38 -7.95 24.16
CA GLY A 119 21.15 -7.10 25.08
C GLY A 119 20.60 -7.21 26.49
#